data_AF-A0A4V1ZNH0-F1
#
_entry.id   AF-A0A4V1ZNH0-F1
#
_cell.length_a   1.000
_cell.length_b   1.000
_cell.length_c   1.000
_cell.angle_alpha   90.00
_cell.angle_beta   90.00
_cell.angle_gamma   90.00
#
_symmetry.space_group_name_H-M   'P 1'
#
loop_
_entity.id
_entity.type
_entity.pdbx_description
1 polymer ?
#
loop_
_entity_poly.entity_id
_entity_poly.type
_entity_poly.pdbx_seq_one_letter_code
_entity_poly.pdbx_strand_id
1 'polypeptide(L)'
;MIKIEDLQLFGREHFASAVATAAEMGGNAQAIAAAVGDYAKKSMEDGNAMVTELATVKSMEKAIEIQGDYARMAYENFMAEGQKIGGLYADLARQASKPFESVMAKMTSAA
;
A
#
# COMPACT_ATOMS: atom_id res chain seq x y z
N MET A 1 -16.14 -26.50 -34.73
CA MET A 1 -14.82 -27.14 -34.52
C MET A 1 -13.93 -26.11 -33.86
N ILE A 2 -13.53 -26.33 -32.61
CA ILE A 2 -12.53 -25.47 -31.95
C ILE A 2 -11.20 -25.77 -32.65
N LYS A 3 -10.53 -24.76 -33.21
CA LYS A 3 -9.24 -24.96 -33.89
C LYS A 3 -8.14 -25.08 -32.83
N ILE A 4 -7.13 -25.89 -33.13
CA ILE A 4 -5.94 -26.03 -32.26
C ILE A 4 -5.23 -24.68 -32.10
N GLU A 5 -5.26 -23.83 -33.13
CA GLU A 5 -4.71 -22.47 -33.06
C GLU A 5 -5.45 -21.59 -32.03
N ASP A 6 -6.78 -21.69 -31.96
CA ASP A 6 -7.59 -20.92 -30.99
C ASP A 6 -7.28 -21.38 -29.55
N LEU A 7 -7.08 -22.68 -29.34
CA LEU A 7 -6.71 -23.24 -28.04
C LEU A 7 -5.29 -22.83 -27.61
N GLN A 8 -4.34 -22.80 -28.56
CA GLN A 8 -2.98 -22.33 -28.32
C GLN A 8 -2.91 -20.82 -28.06
N LEU A 9 -3.69 -20.01 -28.79
CA LEU A 9 -3.77 -18.57 -28.58
C LEU A 9 -4.35 -18.25 -27.20
N PHE A 10 -5.47 -18.91 -26.86
CA PHE A 10 -6.12 -18.81 -25.56
C PHE A 10 -5.15 -19.17 -24.41
N GLY A 11 -4.44 -20.30 -24.52
CA GLY A 11 -3.45 -20.69 -23.49
C GLY A 11 -2.33 -19.69 -23.31
N ARG A 12 -1.87 -19.06 -24.40
CA ARG A 12 -0.81 -18.05 -24.39
C ARG A 12 -1.26 -16.74 -23.74
N GLU A 13 -2.45 -16.25 -24.10
CA GLU A 13 -3.04 -15.03 -23.53
C GLU A 13 -3.31 -15.19 -22.03
N HIS A 14 -3.84 -16.33 -21.61
CA HIS A 14 -4.08 -16.64 -20.20
C HIS A 14 -2.78 -16.73 -19.40
N PHE A 15 -1.73 -17.33 -19.95
CA PHE A 15 -0.42 -17.39 -19.30
C PHE A 15 0.21 -16.01 -19.17
N ALA A 16 0.18 -15.20 -20.23
CA ALA A 16 0.69 -13.83 -20.20
C ALA A 16 -0.06 -12.96 -19.18
N SER A 17 -1.38 -13.09 -19.11
CA SER A 17 -2.21 -12.41 -18.10
C SER A 17 -1.88 -12.85 -16.68
N ALA A 18 -1.67 -14.14 -16.43
CA ALA A 18 -1.30 -14.64 -15.11
C ALA A 18 0.07 -14.11 -14.64
N VAL A 19 1.07 -14.07 -15.54
CA VAL A 19 2.40 -13.51 -15.24
C VAL A 19 2.31 -12.02 -14.92
N ALA A 20 1.52 -11.26 -15.69
CA ALA A 20 1.31 -9.83 -15.43
C ALA A 20 0.67 -9.57 -14.06
N THR A 21 -0.38 -10.31 -13.70
CA THR A 21 -1.04 -10.19 -12.39
C THR A 21 -0.07 -10.53 -11.25
N ALA A 22 0.74 -11.58 -11.38
CA ALA A 22 1.72 -11.96 -10.37
C ALA A 22 2.79 -10.86 -10.17
N ALA A 23 3.26 -10.24 -11.26
CA ALA A 23 4.21 -9.13 -11.20
C ALA A 23 3.59 -7.88 -10.54
N GLU A 24 2.35 -7.52 -10.88
CA GLU A 24 1.61 -6.40 -10.26
C GLU A 24 1.42 -6.62 -8.75
N MET A 25 1.01 -7.82 -8.34
CA MET A 25 0.84 -8.16 -6.92
C MET A 25 2.17 -8.10 -6.15
N GLY A 26 3.25 -8.60 -6.76
CA GLY A 26 4.61 -8.52 -6.18
C GLY A 26 5.08 -7.08 -5.98
N GLY A 27 4.85 -6.22 -6.98
CA GLY A 27 5.17 -4.78 -6.89
C GLY A 27 4.37 -4.06 -5.80
N ASN A 28 3.08 -4.35 -5.66
CA ASN A 28 2.26 -3.79 -4.59
C ASN A 28 2.70 -4.23 -3.20
N ALA A 29 3.06 -5.50 -3.02
CA ALA A 29 3.59 -5.99 -1.75
C ALA A 29 4.89 -5.28 -1.36
N GLN A 30 5.78 -5.04 -2.33
CA GLN A 30 7.02 -4.27 -2.12
C GLN A 30 6.72 -2.81 -1.76
N ALA A 31 5.74 -2.18 -2.42
CA ALA A 31 5.32 -0.82 -2.11
C ALA A 31 4.75 -0.68 -0.69
N ILE A 32 3.96 -1.65 -0.22
CA ILE A 32 3.46 -1.69 1.16
C ILE A 32 4.62 -1.81 2.15
N ALA A 33 5.54 -2.74 1.91
CA ALA A 33 6.71 -2.93 2.77
C ALA A 33 7.57 -1.66 2.86
N ALA A 34 7.79 -0.98 1.72
CA ALA A 34 8.49 0.29 1.67
C ALA A 34 7.76 1.38 2.46
N ALA A 35 6.45 1.56 2.26
CA ALA A 35 5.67 2.57 2.98
C ALA A 35 5.69 2.37 4.50
N VAL A 36 5.56 1.13 4.97
CA VAL A 36 5.66 0.79 6.40
C VAL A 36 7.07 1.09 6.92
N GLY A 37 8.11 0.71 6.18
CA GLY A 37 9.50 0.97 6.55
C GLY A 37 9.83 2.46 6.64
N ASP A 38 9.38 3.25 5.66
CA ASP A 38 9.56 4.70 5.61
C ASP A 38 8.86 5.37 6.79
N TYR A 39 7.61 4.98 7.09
CA TYR A 39 6.88 5.49 8.25
C TYR A 39 7.59 5.16 9.57
N ALA A 40 8.06 3.92 9.73
CA ALA A 40 8.79 3.51 10.94
C ALA A 40 10.08 4.33 11.13
N LYS A 41 10.86 4.52 10.06
CA LYS A 41 12.05 5.35 10.07
C LYS A 41 11.72 6.79 10.47
N LYS A 42 10.72 7.39 9.83
CA LYS A 42 10.28 8.75 10.14
C LYS A 42 9.83 8.90 11.59
N SER A 43 9.04 7.96 12.11
CA SER A 43 8.59 7.97 13.50
C SER A 43 9.75 7.92 14.50
N MET A 44 10.82 7.18 14.19
CA MET A 44 12.03 7.15 15.01
C MET A 44 12.79 8.48 14.97
N GLU A 45 12.94 9.07 13.78
CA GLU A 45 13.60 10.37 13.61
C GLU A 45 12.84 11.48 14.35
N ASP A 46 11.51 11.55 14.18
CA ASP A 46 10.63 12.51 14.85
C ASP A 46 10.67 12.35 16.38
N GLY A 47 10.65 11.12 16.88
CA GLY A 47 10.75 10.84 18.32
C GLY A 47 12.09 11.24 18.91
N ASN A 48 13.19 10.99 18.19
CA ASN A 48 14.52 11.42 18.62
C ASN A 48 14.65 12.95 18.63
N ALA A 49 14.04 13.64 17.67
CA ALA A 49 13.99 15.09 17.64
C ALA A 49 13.26 15.65 18.88
N MET A 50 12.09 15.09 19.22
CA MET A 50 11.34 15.48 20.42
C MET A 50 12.14 15.25 21.71
N VAL A 51 12.80 14.09 21.87
CA VAL A 51 13.65 13.82 23.04
C VAL A 51 14.81 14.80 23.13
N THR A 52 15.46 15.09 22.01
CA THR A 52 16.56 16.06 21.93
C THR A 52 16.08 17.45 22.36
N GLU A 53 14.91 17.88 21.87
CA GLU A 53 14.35 19.18 22.21
C GLU A 53 13.95 19.26 23.69
N LEU A 54 13.28 18.22 24.22
CA LEU A 54 12.94 18.11 25.64
C LEU A 54 14.17 18.19 26.55
N ALA A 55 15.31 17.64 26.12
CA ALA A 55 16.54 17.71 26.90
C ALA A 55 17.13 19.12 27.01
N THR A 56 16.72 20.06 26.15
CA THR A 56 17.21 21.45 26.16
C THR A 56 16.41 22.39 27.05
N VAL A 57 15.17 22.03 27.40
CA VAL A 57 14.26 22.91 28.13
C VAL A 57 14.29 22.65 29.64
N LYS A 58 14.13 23.71 30.44
CA LYS A 58 14.09 23.64 31.91
C LYS A 58 12.72 23.94 32.51
N SER A 59 11.77 24.42 31.70
CA SER A 59 10.43 24.80 32.13
C SER A 59 9.40 23.74 31.76
N MET A 60 8.52 23.41 32.69
CA MET A 60 7.41 22.48 32.45
C MET A 60 6.49 22.93 31.32
N GLU A 61 6.19 24.24 31.23
CA GLU A 61 5.33 24.78 30.16
C GLU A 61 5.89 24.49 28.76
N LYS A 62 7.20 24.70 28.55
CA LYS A 62 7.85 24.35 27.27
C LYS A 62 7.87 22.86 27.00
N ALA A 63 8.06 22.02 28.02
CA ALA A 63 7.98 20.58 27.85
C ALA A 63 6.59 20.12 27.39
N ILE A 64 5.52 20.74 27.92
CA ILE A 64 4.14 20.47 27.50
C ILE A 64 3.91 20.92 26.05
N GLU A 65 4.42 22.09 25.68
CA GLU A 65 4.34 22.60 24.29
C GLU A 65 4.99 21.63 23.30
N ILE A 66 6.22 21.18 23.57
CA ILE A 66 6.97 20.22 22.74
C ILE A 66 6.20 18.90 22.61
N GLN A 67 5.68 18.36 23.72
CA GLN A 67 4.88 17.12 23.66
C GLN A 67 3.59 17.30 22.86
N GLY A 68 2.92 18.44 22.99
CA GLY A 68 1.71 18.77 22.25
C GLY A 68 1.95 18.88 20.74
N ASP A 69 3.03 19.55 20.34
CA ASP A 69 3.40 19.69 18.95
C ASP A 69 3.84 18.36 18.34
N TYR A 70 4.63 17.57 19.08
CA TYR A 70 4.96 16.20 18.68
C TYR A 70 3.69 15.34 18.50
N ALA A 71 2.75 15.41 19.44
CA ALA A 71 1.51 14.63 19.35
C ALA A 71 0.66 15.02 18.13
N ARG A 72 0.55 16.32 17.84
CA ARG A 72 -0.16 16.82 16.65
C ARG A 72 0.51 16.32 15.36
N MET A 73 1.82 16.53 15.24
CA MET A 73 2.61 16.08 14.09
C MET A 73 2.53 14.56 13.91
N ALA A 74 2.70 13.78 14.98
CA ALA A 74 2.63 12.32 14.94
C ALA A 74 1.26 11.83 14.47
N TYR A 75 0.18 12.49 14.91
CA TYR A 75 -1.17 12.17 14.44
C TYR A 75 -1.35 12.46 12.94
N GLU A 76 -0.92 13.63 12.47
CA GLU A 76 -0.98 14.01 11.06
C GLU A 76 -0.19 13.03 10.18
N ASN A 77 1.04 12.69 10.60
CA ASN A 77 1.89 11.73 9.90
C ASN A 77 1.27 10.33 9.86
N PHE A 78 0.72 9.86 10.98
CA PHE A 78 0.05 8.56 11.06
C PHE A 78 -1.16 8.50 10.12
N MET A 79 -1.99 9.54 10.10
CA MET A 79 -3.16 9.59 9.22
C MET A 79 -2.75 9.57 7.75
N ALA A 80 -1.74 10.36 7.37
CA ALA A 80 -1.25 10.43 6.01
C ALA A 80 -0.67 9.08 5.52
N GLU A 81 0.23 8.46 6.29
CA GLU A 81 0.80 7.16 5.93
C GLU A 81 -0.22 6.03 6.04
N GLY A 82 -1.15 6.09 6.99
CA GLY A 82 -2.26 5.15 7.11
C GLY A 82 -3.17 5.15 5.88
N GLN A 83 -3.49 6.34 5.34
CA GLN A 83 -4.23 6.47 4.09
C GLN A 83 -3.47 5.89 2.90
N LYS A 84 -2.16 6.15 2.81
CA LYS A 84 -1.29 5.62 1.74
C LYS A 84 -1.21 4.10 1.77
N ILE A 85 -0.93 3.51 2.94
CA ILE A 85 -0.88 2.05 3.12
C ILE A 85 -2.24 1.42 2.84
N GLY A 86 -3.32 2.01 3.35
CA GLY A 86 -4.69 1.56 3.08
C GLY A 86 -5.03 1.58 1.58
N GLY A 87 -4.60 2.62 0.86
CA GLY A 87 -4.72 2.71 -0.60
C GLY A 87 -3.99 1.58 -1.33
N LEU A 88 -2.75 1.29 -0.94
CA LEU A 88 -1.97 0.19 -1.52
C LEU A 88 -2.64 -1.19 -1.29
N TYR A 89 -3.21 -1.41 -0.11
CA TYR A 89 -4.00 -2.62 0.16
C TYR A 89 -5.28 -2.68 -0.68
N ALA A 90 -5.97 -1.56 -0.88
CA ALA A 90 -7.15 -1.50 -1.74
C ALA A 90 -6.80 -1.82 -3.20
N ASP A 91 -5.66 -1.34 -3.69
CA ASP A 91 -5.19 -1.62 -5.05
C ASP A 91 -4.76 -3.07 -5.23
N LEU A 92 -4.11 -3.66 -4.22
CA LEU A 92 -3.82 -5.09 -4.20
C LEU A 92 -5.13 -5.92 -4.26
N ALA A 93 -6.14 -5.54 -3.48
CA ALA A 93 -7.45 -6.22 -3.49
C ALA A 93 -8.15 -6.11 -4.86
N ARG A 94 -8.14 -4.94 -5.49
CA ARG A 94 -8.68 -4.74 -6.85
C ARG A 94 -7.94 -5.58 -7.90
N GLN A 95 -6.62 -5.65 -7.82
CA GLN A 95 -5.84 -6.49 -8.74
C GLN A 95 -6.17 -7.97 -8.57
N ALA A 96 -6.35 -8.42 -7.33
CA ALA A 96 -6.77 -9.79 -7.03
C ALA A 96 -8.21 -10.10 -7.52
N SER A 97 -9.09 -9.09 -7.65
CA SER A 97 -10.47 -9.27 -8.16
C SER A 97 -10.58 -9.31 -9.69
N LYS A 98 -9.63 -8.73 -10.43
CA LYS A 98 -9.65 -8.67 -11.91
C LYS A 98 -9.95 -10.01 -12.62
N PRO A 99 -9.38 -11.17 -12.21
CA PRO A 99 -9.69 -12.44 -12.87
C PRO A 99 -11.16 -12.84 -12.75
N PHE A 100 -11.82 -12.51 -11.63
CA PHE A 100 -13.23 -12.82 -11.39
C PHE A 100 -14.17 -11.93 -12.21
N GLU A 101 -13.83 -10.65 -12.36
CA GLU A 101 -14.57 -9.72 -13.22
C GLU A 101 -14.55 -10.18 -14.69
N SER A 102 -13.40 -10.65 -15.18
CA SER A 102 -13.25 -11.20 -16.54
C SER A 102 -14.11 -12.46 -16.76
N VAL A 103 -14.18 -13.35 -15.77
CA VAL A 103 -15.03 -14.56 -15.83
C VAL A 103 -16.52 -14.19 -15.81
N MET A 104 -16.93 -13.26 -14.96
CA MET A 104 -18.32 -12.78 -14.87
C MET A 104 -18.78 -12.08 -16.17
N ALA A 105 -17.91 -11.26 -16.77
CA ALA A 105 -18.18 -10.60 -18.05
C ALA A 105 -18.37 -11.62 -19.18
N LYS A 106 -17.57 -12.70 -19.22
CA LYS A 106 -17.73 -13.78 -20.19
C LYS A 106 -19.06 -14.53 -20.00
N MET A 107 -19.46 -14.82 -18.76
CA MET A 107 -20.74 -15.50 -18.46
C MET A 107 -21.96 -14.65 -18.81
N THR A 108 -21.92 -13.34 -18.57
CA THR A 108 -23.01 -12.42 -18.92
C THR A 108 -23.08 -12.11 -20.41
N SER A 109 -21.96 -12.16 -21.15
CA SER A 109 -21.96 -12.05 -22.63
C SER A 109 -22.42 -13.33 -23.35
N ALA A 110 -22.50 -14.46 -22.64
CA ALA A 110 -22.93 -15.75 -23.15
C ALA A 110 -24.43 -16.06 -22.87
N ALA A 111 -25.14 -15.16 -22.18
CA ALA A 111 -26.57 -15.21 -21.91
C ALA A 111 -27.31 -14.20 -22.81
#